data_AF-A0A6N3AST6-F1
#
_entry.id   AF-A0A6N3AST6-F1
#
_cell.length_a   1.000
_cell.length_b   1.000
_cell.length_c   1.000
_cell.angle_alpha   90.00
_cell.angle_beta   90.00
_cell.angle_gamma   90.00
#
_symmetry.space_group_name_H-M   'P 1'
#
loop_
_entity.id
_entity.type
_entity.pdbx_description
1 polymer ?
#
loop_
_entity_poly.entity_id
_entity_poly.type
_entity_poly.pdbx_seq_one_letter_code
_entity_poly.pdbx_strand_id
1 'polypeptide(L)'
;MSRKIRKRSLAILLIVILGIGGKVYMDKREAQRQKDLLAVEKQSVKVLKNTFADIKEVKIEKSARNEMTGSYRIVILMTNKQDQSIYFSYSFWKESRTTKTLSAARRTRTFLSSKNQTNNYGEIIL
;
A
#
# COMPACT_ATOMS: atom_id res chain seq x y z
N MET A 1 -37.82 0.70 43.08
CA MET A 1 -37.33 1.18 41.75
C MET A 1 -38.19 0.59 40.61
N SER A 2 -38.94 1.44 39.91
CA SER A 2 -39.99 1.03 38.93
C SER A 2 -39.43 0.21 37.76
N ARG A 3 -40.10 -0.90 37.40
CA ARG A 3 -39.71 -1.79 36.28
C ARG A 3 -39.54 -1.03 34.95
N LYS A 4 -40.27 0.08 34.76
CA LYS A 4 -40.17 0.95 33.56
C LYS A 4 -38.85 1.73 33.51
N ILE A 5 -38.33 2.17 34.65
CA ILE A 5 -37.05 2.91 34.75
C ILE A 5 -35.88 1.95 34.50
N ARG A 6 -35.93 0.72 35.04
CA ARG A 6 -34.92 -0.33 34.80
C ARG A 6 -34.81 -0.75 33.33
N LYS A 7 -35.93 -0.84 32.60
CA LYS A 7 -35.91 -1.17 31.17
C LYS A 7 -35.32 -0.04 30.32
N ARG A 8 -35.62 1.22 30.66
CA ARG A 8 -35.06 2.39 29.96
C ARG A 8 -33.56 2.55 30.19
N SER A 9 -33.08 2.35 31.43
CA SER A 9 -31.65 2.41 31.73
C SER A 9 -30.85 1.32 31.00
N LEU A 10 -31.42 0.11 30.87
CA LEU A 10 -30.77 -0.98 30.15
C LEU A 10 -30.68 -0.72 28.64
N ALA A 11 -31.73 -0.13 28.04
CA ALA A 11 -31.73 0.25 26.63
C ALA A 11 -30.67 1.33 26.32
N ILE A 12 -30.52 2.33 27.19
CA ILE A 12 -29.50 3.37 27.04
C ILE A 12 -28.09 2.78 27.16
N LEU A 13 -27.86 1.87 28.11
CA LEU A 13 -26.57 1.20 28.28
C LEU A 13 -26.16 0.40 27.03
N LEU A 14 -27.09 -0.31 26.40
CA LEU A 14 -26.83 -1.07 25.17
C LEU A 14 -26.44 -0.16 24.00
N ILE A 15 -27.09 1.00 23.85
CA ILE A 15 -26.76 1.99 22.80
C ILE A 15 -25.34 2.54 22.99
N VAL A 16 -24.94 2.83 24.23
CA VAL A 16 -23.60 3.34 24.54
C VAL A 16 -22.51 2.30 24.21
N ILE A 17 -22.74 1.03 24.57
CA ILE A 17 -21.78 -0.06 24.28
C ILE A 17 -21.64 -0.28 22.76
N LEU A 18 -22.75 -0.25 22.02
CA LEU A 18 -22.71 -0.39 20.55
C LEU A 18 -22.03 0.80 19.86
N GLY A 19 -22.28 2.03 20.34
CA GLY A 19 -21.66 3.24 19.79
C GLY A 19 -20.14 3.26 19.97
N ILE A 20 -19.66 2.91 21.17
CA ILE A 20 -18.21 2.85 21.46
C ILE A 20 -17.57 1.66 20.75
N GLY A 21 -18.22 0.48 20.77
CA GLY A 21 -17.72 -0.74 20.14
C GLY A 21 -17.54 -0.59 18.63
N GLY A 22 -18.50 0.06 17.95
CA GLY A 22 -18.43 0.34 16.52
C GLY A 22 -17.24 1.22 16.14
N LYS A 23 -17.00 2.31 16.90
CA LYS A 23 -15.86 3.22 16.65
C LYS A 23 -14.52 2.51 16.85
N VAL A 24 -14.33 1.84 17.98
CA VAL A 24 -13.08 1.12 18.29
C VAL A 24 -12.77 0.03 17.25
N TYR A 25 -13.80 -0.62 16.71
CA TYR A 25 -13.63 -1.59 15.62
C TYR A 25 -13.11 -0.94 14.34
N MET A 26 -13.65 0.22 13.95
CA MET A 26 -13.18 0.97 12.78
C MET A 26 -11.74 1.47 12.95
N ASP A 27 -11.39 2.01 14.11
CA ASP A 27 -10.06 2.53 14.42
C ASP A 27 -8.98 1.43 14.33
N LYS A 28 -9.27 0.23 14.86
CA LYS A 28 -8.36 -0.93 14.75
C LYS A 28 -8.13 -1.34 13.30
N ARG A 29 -9.18 -1.33 12.46
CA ARG A 29 -9.08 -1.67 11.04
C ARG A 29 -8.29 -0.63 10.26
N GLU A 30 -8.43 0.65 10.59
CA GLU A 30 -7.66 1.71 9.97
C GLU A 30 -6.19 1.65 10.37
N ALA A 31 -5.89 1.48 11.65
CA ALA A 31 -4.51 1.29 12.13
C ALA A 31 -3.83 0.08 11.47
N GLN A 32 -4.57 -1.02 11.30
CA GLN A 32 -4.06 -2.20 10.60
C GLN A 32 -3.80 -1.90 9.11
N ARG A 33 -4.72 -1.23 8.42
CA ARG A 33 -4.54 -0.82 7.02
C ARG A 33 -3.30 0.06 6.84
N GLN A 34 -3.06 1.01 7.74
CA GLN A 34 -1.87 1.87 7.69
C GLN A 34 -0.58 1.07 7.90
N LYS A 35 -0.57 0.13 8.85
CA LYS A 35 0.58 -0.77 9.07
C LYS A 35 0.86 -1.64 7.85
N ASP A 36 -0.18 -2.21 7.25
CA ASP A 36 -0.06 -3.04 6.06
C ASP A 36 0.45 -2.24 4.85
N LEU A 37 -0.05 -1.01 4.68
CA LEU A 37 0.40 -0.11 3.62
C LEU A 37 1.89 0.21 3.78
N LEU A 38 2.33 0.59 4.99
CA LEU A 38 3.73 0.87 5.28
C LEU A 38 4.64 -0.35 5.05
N ALA A 39 4.20 -1.55 5.42
CA ALA A 39 4.94 -2.78 5.17
C ALA A 39 5.11 -3.04 3.66
N VAL A 40 4.05 -2.80 2.88
CA VAL A 40 4.08 -2.93 1.43
C VAL A 40 5.00 -1.90 0.79
N GLU A 41 4.94 -0.64 1.21
CA GLU A 41 5.84 0.43 0.73
C GLU A 41 7.31 0.09 0.96
N LYS A 42 7.66 -0.39 2.18
CA LYS A 42 9.03 -0.82 2.48
C LYS A 42 9.45 -2.00 1.60
N GLN A 43 8.58 -2.98 1.42
CA GLN A 43 8.88 -4.15 0.61
C GLN A 43 9.03 -3.79 -0.88
N SER A 44 8.17 -2.91 -1.40
CA SER A 44 8.21 -2.49 -2.80
C SER A 44 9.43 -1.63 -3.11
N VAL A 45 9.84 -0.72 -2.21
CA VAL A 45 11.07 0.06 -2.34
C VAL A 45 12.31 -0.84 -2.31
N LYS A 46 12.35 -1.84 -1.42
CA LYS A 46 13.45 -2.83 -1.40
C LYS A 46 13.58 -3.53 -2.74
N VAL A 47 12.46 -3.93 -3.31
CA VAL A 47 12.40 -4.60 -4.60
C VAL A 47 12.88 -3.68 -5.72
N LEU A 48 12.42 -2.42 -5.76
CA LEU A 48 12.89 -1.42 -6.72
C LEU A 48 14.42 -1.25 -6.65
N LYS A 49 14.97 -1.07 -5.45
CA LYS A 49 16.42 -0.90 -5.23
C LYS A 49 17.24 -2.12 -5.62
N ASN A 50 16.68 -3.33 -5.50
CA ASN A 50 17.33 -4.56 -5.97
C ASN A 50 17.30 -4.69 -7.51
N THR A 51 16.28 -4.12 -8.15
CA THR A 51 16.03 -4.24 -9.59
C THR A 51 16.91 -3.30 -10.41
N PHE A 52 17.07 -2.07 -9.95
CA PHE A 52 17.74 -1.00 -10.68
C PHE A 52 19.03 -0.61 -9.99
N ALA A 53 20.13 -0.60 -10.75
CA ALA A 53 21.48 -0.38 -10.20
C ALA A 53 21.77 1.08 -9.79
N ASP A 54 21.00 2.03 -10.35
CA ASP A 54 21.34 3.46 -10.35
C ASP A 54 20.37 4.32 -9.56
N ILE A 55 19.60 3.72 -8.65
CA ILE A 55 18.71 4.48 -7.76
C ILE A 55 19.53 5.18 -6.67
N LYS A 56 19.35 6.50 -6.55
CA LYS A 56 19.82 7.31 -5.41
C LYS A 56 18.72 7.41 -4.35
N GLU A 57 17.51 7.81 -4.76
CA GLU A 57 16.39 8.05 -3.86
C GLU A 57 15.07 7.54 -4.46
N VAL A 58 14.15 7.09 -3.59
CA VAL A 58 12.76 6.78 -3.93
C VAL A 58 11.87 7.46 -2.91
N LYS A 59 11.12 8.47 -3.35
CA LYS A 59 10.12 9.16 -2.55
C LYS A 59 8.74 8.63 -2.92
N ILE A 60 8.00 8.14 -1.93
CA ILE A 60 6.62 7.71 -2.12
C ILE A 60 5.72 8.93 -1.98
N GLU A 61 4.96 9.21 -3.03
CA GLU A 61 4.07 10.37 -3.11
C GLU A 61 2.66 9.97 -2.72
N LYS A 62 2.19 8.81 -3.21
CA LYS A 62 0.86 8.26 -2.89
C LYS A 62 0.90 6.75 -2.92
N SER A 63 0.13 6.11 -2.06
CA SER A 63 -0.08 4.67 -2.09
C SER A 63 -1.53 4.35 -1.69
N ALA A 64 -2.13 3.38 -2.36
CA ALA A 64 -3.48 2.93 -2.04
C ALA A 64 -3.66 1.46 -2.41
N ARG A 65 -4.41 0.73 -1.58
CA ARG A 65 -4.85 -0.62 -1.90
C ARG A 65 -6.10 -0.56 -2.77
N ASN A 66 -6.10 -1.30 -3.87
CA ASN A 66 -7.32 -1.62 -4.61
C ASN A 66 -8.02 -2.76 -3.87
N GLU A 67 -9.16 -2.48 -3.27
CA GLU A 67 -9.92 -3.46 -2.47
C GLU A 67 -10.47 -4.62 -3.33
N MET A 68 -10.72 -4.39 -4.63
CA MET A 68 -11.27 -5.40 -5.54
C MET A 68 -10.21 -6.41 -5.97
N THR A 69 -9.03 -5.94 -6.33
CA THR A 69 -7.95 -6.81 -6.80
C THR A 69 -7.10 -7.30 -5.63
N GLY A 70 -6.85 -6.44 -4.63
CA GLY A 70 -5.88 -6.63 -3.55
C GLY A 70 -4.50 -6.03 -3.87
N SER A 71 -4.33 -5.40 -5.04
CA SER A 71 -3.07 -4.77 -5.43
C SER A 71 -2.88 -3.44 -4.74
N TYR A 72 -1.63 -3.07 -4.52
CA TYR A 72 -1.27 -1.76 -4.03
C TYR A 72 -0.76 -0.93 -5.21
N ARG A 73 -1.46 0.16 -5.53
CA ARG A 73 -0.96 1.15 -6.48
C ARG A 73 -0.07 2.13 -5.72
N ILE A 74 1.17 2.27 -6.16
CA ILE A 74 2.16 3.13 -5.52
C ILE A 74 2.64 4.13 -6.57
N VAL A 75 2.67 5.41 -6.20
CA VAL A 75 3.15 6.51 -7.01
C VAL A 75 4.40 7.06 -6.35
N ILE A 76 5.48 7.17 -7.13
CA ILE A 76 6.78 7.57 -6.63
C ILE A 76 7.40 8.66 -7.49
N LEU A 77 8.21 9.48 -6.83
CA LEU A 77 9.27 10.24 -7.47
C LEU A 77 10.58 9.51 -7.18
N MET A 78 11.29 9.10 -8.23
CA MET A 78 12.54 8.38 -8.12
C MET A 78 13.67 9.22 -8.69
N THR A 79 14.80 9.27 -7.98
CA THR A 79 15.99 10.01 -8.39
C THR A 79 17.14 9.04 -8.60
N ASN A 80 17.85 9.17 -9.72
CA ASN A 80 19.02 8.36 -10.03
C ASN A 80 20.31 8.98 -9.50
N LYS A 81 21.44 8.27 -9.64
CA LYS A 81 22.76 8.77 -9.20
C LYS A 81 23.26 9.99 -9.99
N GLN A 82 22.70 10.25 -11.17
CA GLN A 82 22.96 11.42 -11.99
C GLN A 82 22.05 12.60 -11.64
N ASP A 83 21.34 12.55 -10.50
CA ASP A 83 20.40 13.58 -10.03
C ASP A 83 19.22 13.86 -10.95
N GLN A 84 18.98 13.00 -11.93
CA GLN A 84 17.77 13.06 -12.73
C GLN A 84 16.63 12.41 -11.94
N SER A 85 15.40 12.89 -12.15
CA SER A 85 14.22 12.35 -11.47
C SER A 85 13.12 11.96 -12.43
N ILE A 86 12.39 10.89 -12.10
CA ILE A 86 11.23 10.42 -12.85
C ILE A 86 10.06 10.16 -11.91
N TYR A 87 8.89 10.61 -12.34
CA TYR A 87 7.62 10.37 -11.65
C TYR A 87 6.85 9.26 -12.35
N PHE A 88 6.48 8.20 -11.62
CA PHE A 88 5.67 7.13 -12.18
C PHE A 88 4.90 6.36 -11.11
N SER A 89 3.89 5.62 -11.56
CA SER A 89 3.14 4.69 -10.71
C SER A 89 3.34 3.25 -11.14
N TYR A 90 3.32 2.33 -10.18
CA TYR A 90 3.36 0.88 -10.40
C TYR A 90 2.37 0.18 -9.47
N SER A 91 2.03 -1.07 -9.82
CA SER A 91 1.23 -1.94 -8.95
C SER A 91 2.13 -2.93 -8.23
N PHE A 92 1.81 -3.25 -6.98
CA PHE A 92 2.54 -4.19 -6.14
C PHE A 92 1.59 -5.16 -5.45
N TRP A 93 1.96 -6.44 -5.39
CA TRP A 93 1.18 -7.49 -4.77
C TRP A 93 1.91 -8.04 -3.54
N LYS A 94 1.25 -8.00 -2.37
CA LYS A 94 1.82 -8.47 -1.10
C LYS A 94 1.96 -10.00 -1.05
N GLU A 95 1.02 -10.72 -1.67
CA GLU A 95 0.84 -12.18 -1.51
C GLU A 95 1.52 -13.04 -2.58
N SER A 96 2.12 -12.48 -3.63
CA SER A 96 2.81 -13.30 -4.63
C SER A 96 4.19 -13.73 -4.10
N ARG A 97 4.23 -14.89 -3.45
CA ARG A 97 5.47 -15.58 -3.05
C ARG A 97 6.34 -16.00 -4.25
N THR A 98 5.83 -15.91 -5.48
CA THR A 98 6.48 -16.52 -6.65
C THR A 98 6.91 -15.54 -7.74
N THR A 99 6.31 -14.35 -7.82
CA THR A 99 6.70 -13.31 -8.79
C THR A 99 6.31 -11.94 -8.25
N LYS A 100 7.30 -11.10 -7.92
CA LYS A 100 7.02 -9.70 -7.60
C LYS A 100 6.99 -8.98 -8.94
N THR A 101 5.82 -8.58 -9.42
CA THR A 101 5.77 -7.89 -10.72
C THR A 101 5.72 -6.40 -10.47
N LEU A 102 6.69 -5.66 -11.02
CA LEU A 102 6.65 -4.20 -11.09
C LEU A 102 6.31 -3.81 -12.52
N SER A 103 5.08 -3.33 -12.73
CA SER A 103 4.70 -2.71 -14.01
C SER A 103 5.10 -1.23 -14.00
N ALA A 104 6.08 -0.88 -14.84
CA ALA A 104 6.56 0.50 -15.02
C ALA A 104 6.55 0.87 -16.50
N ALA A 105 6.35 2.16 -16.80
CA ALA A 105 6.30 2.63 -18.18
C ALA A 105 7.64 2.42 -18.91
N ARG A 106 7.61 2.23 -20.24
CA ARG A 106 8.80 2.05 -21.08
C ARG A 106 9.85 3.17 -20.88
N ARG A 107 9.42 4.42 -20.62
CA ARG A 107 10.31 5.56 -20.31
C ARG A 107 11.14 5.36 -19.04
N THR A 108 10.59 4.70 -18.01
CA THR A 108 11.28 4.38 -16.76
C THR A 108 12.45 3.42 -16.97
N ARG A 109 12.35 2.56 -18.00
CA ARG A 109 13.39 1.60 -18.35
C ARG A 109 14.58 2.24 -19.06
N THR A 110 14.35 3.18 -19.96
CA THR A 110 15.45 3.96 -20.56
C THR A 110 16.15 4.85 -19.53
N PHE A 111 15.40 5.26 -18.50
CA PHE A 111 15.91 6.07 -17.40
C PHE A 111 16.78 5.30 -16.40
N LEU A 112 16.62 3.97 -16.29
CA LEU A 112 17.31 3.14 -15.30
C LEU A 112 17.96 1.92 -15.97
N SER A 113 19.24 1.68 -15.67
CA SER A 113 19.87 0.41 -16.03
C SER A 113 19.19 -0.75 -15.26
N SER A 114 18.30 -1.49 -15.95
CA SER A 114 17.57 -2.65 -15.42
C SER A 114 18.46 -3.89 -15.45
N LYS A 115 18.60 -4.59 -14.32
CA LYS A 115 19.33 -5.88 -14.27
C LYS A 115 18.52 -7.07 -14.82
N ASN A 116 17.21 -6.91 -15.06
CA ASN A 116 16.28 -8.01 -15.36
C ASN A 116 15.52 -7.83 -16.69
N GLN A 117 15.07 -8.96 -17.26
CA GLN A 117 14.25 -9.02 -18.48
C GLN A 117 12.79 -8.62 -18.21
N THR A 118 12.12 -8.05 -19.22
CA THR A 118 10.69 -7.69 -19.15
C THR A 118 9.83 -8.61 -20.00
N ASN A 119 8.60 -8.89 -19.57
CA ASN A 119 7.63 -9.59 -20.42
C ASN A 119 7.14 -8.72 -21.59
N ASN A 120 6.36 -9.32 -22.48
CA ASN A 120 5.80 -8.67 -23.68
C ASN A 120 4.89 -7.47 -23.38
N TYR A 121 4.43 -7.31 -22.13
CA TYR A 121 3.61 -6.19 -21.67
C TYR A 121 4.45 -5.06 -21.04
N GLY A 122 5.75 -5.24 -21.00
CA GLY A 122 6.71 -4.30 -20.46
C GLY A 122 6.80 -4.28 -18.94
N GLU A 123 6.22 -5.27 -18.28
CA GLU A 123 6.36 -5.48 -16.84
C GLU A 123 7.72 -6.10 -16.52
N ILE A 124 8.31 -5.64 -15.42
CA ILE A 124 9.53 -6.22 -14.89
C ILE A 124 9.12 -7.41 -14.04
N ILE A 125 9.47 -8.61 -14.50
CA ILE A 125 9.34 -9.84 -13.73
C ILE A 125 10.55 -9.90 -12.80
N LEU A 126 10.31 -10.10 -11.51
CA LEU A 126 11.32 -10.19 -10.45
C LEU A 126 11.33 -11.56 -9.80
#